data_AF-A0A256YC16-F1
#
_entry.id   AF-A0A256YC16-F1
#
_cell.length_a   1.000
_cell.length_b   1.000
_cell.length_c   1.000
_cell.angle_alpha   90.00
_cell.angle_beta   90.00
_cell.angle_gamma   90.00
#
_symmetry.space_group_name_H-M   'P 1'
#
loop_
_entity.id
_entity.type
_entity.pdbx_description
1 polymer ?
#
loop_
_entity_poly.entity_id
_entity_poly.type
_entity_poly.pdbx_seq_one_letter_code
_entity_poly.pdbx_strand_id
1 'polypeptide(L)'
;MVSRAWDWFRQALRDLEHAKNALKNREYEWACFAAHQAAEKAVKALYQKLGIEVWGHSISRLLINLPPEYKPNEKLIDKAKELDRHYIPTRYPNFHPEGAPMDYYTD
;
A
#
# COMPACT_ATOMS: atom_id res chain seq x y z
N MET A 1 -16.78 5.06 -19.39
CA MET A 1 -15.54 4.26 -19.38
C MET A 1 -15.83 2.96 -18.66
N VAL A 2 -15.40 1.80 -19.17
CA VAL A 2 -15.59 0.52 -18.47
C VAL A 2 -14.75 0.51 -17.20
N SER A 3 -15.35 0.20 -16.05
CA SER A 3 -14.65 0.18 -14.76
C SER A 3 -13.57 -0.93 -14.76
N ARG A 4 -12.34 -0.57 -14.41
CA ARG A 4 -11.21 -1.52 -14.21
C ARG A 4 -11.05 -1.92 -12.74
N ALA A 5 -12.07 -1.67 -11.89
CA ALA A 5 -11.95 -1.79 -10.44
C ALA A 5 -11.54 -3.21 -10.03
N TRP A 6 -12.07 -4.21 -10.72
CA TRP A 6 -11.73 -5.61 -10.46
C TRP A 6 -10.29 -5.95 -10.84
N ASP A 7 -9.74 -5.33 -11.88
CA ASP A 7 -8.34 -5.55 -12.26
C ASP A 7 -7.40 -4.95 -11.22
N TRP A 8 -7.69 -3.74 -10.73
CA TRP A 8 -6.95 -3.13 -9.63
C TRP A 8 -7.01 -3.99 -8.36
N PHE A 9 -8.18 -4.52 -8.02
CA PHE A 9 -8.33 -5.38 -6.85
C PHE A 9 -7.60 -6.72 -7.01
N ARG A 10 -7.64 -7.34 -8.19
CA ARG A 10 -6.86 -8.55 -8.47
C ARG A 10 -5.36 -8.30 -8.35
N GLN A 11 -4.87 -7.15 -8.81
CA GLN A 11 -3.47 -6.78 -8.63
C GLN A 11 -3.13 -6.56 -7.15
N ALA A 12 -4.00 -5.93 -6.38
CA ALA A 12 -3.83 -5.77 -4.93
C ALA A 12 -3.67 -7.12 -4.21
N LEU A 13 -4.49 -8.11 -4.58
CA LEU A 13 -4.37 -9.48 -4.04
C LEU A 13 -3.04 -10.14 -4.44
N ARG A 14 -2.57 -9.91 -5.68
CA ARG A 14 -1.27 -10.44 -6.13
C ARG A 14 -0.10 -9.79 -5.40
N ASP A 15 -0.19 -8.50 -5.12
CA ASP A 15 0.82 -7.77 -4.36
C ASP A 15 0.86 -8.23 -2.90
N LEU A 16 -0.30 -8.54 -2.29
CA LEU A 16 -0.37 -9.13 -0.95
C LEU A 16 0.29 -10.51 -0.91
N GLU A 17 0.05 -11.34 -1.93
CA GLU A 17 0.71 -12.63 -2.05
C GLU A 17 2.22 -12.48 -2.22
N HIS A 18 2.66 -11.50 -3.00
CA HIS A 18 4.08 -11.18 -3.13
C HIS A 18 4.69 -10.74 -1.80
N ALA A 19 4.01 -9.86 -1.04
CA ALA A 19 4.46 -9.43 0.28
C ALA A 19 4.68 -10.60 1.25
N LYS A 20 3.76 -11.58 1.25
CA LYS A 20 3.88 -12.79 2.06
C LYS A 20 5.07 -13.66 1.65
N ASN A 21 5.33 -13.76 0.34
CA ASN A 21 6.45 -14.56 -0.16
C ASN A 21 7.80 -13.88 0.08
N ALA A 22 7.89 -12.56 -0.12
CA ALA A 22 9.05 -11.77 0.26
C ALA A 22 9.38 -11.92 1.76
N LEU A 23 8.35 -11.87 2.62
CA LEU A 23 8.54 -12.10 4.07
C LEU A 23 9.11 -13.49 4.36
N LYS A 24 8.59 -14.55 3.71
CA LYS A 24 9.13 -15.92 3.87
C LYS A 24 10.58 -16.03 3.39
N ASN A 25 10.93 -15.28 2.36
CA ASN A 25 12.29 -15.21 1.80
C ASN A 25 13.21 -14.27 2.59
N ARG A 26 12.71 -13.60 3.64
CA ARG A 26 13.44 -12.61 4.45
C ARG A 26 13.86 -11.36 3.65
N GLU A 27 13.12 -11.05 2.59
CA GLU A 27 13.23 -9.82 1.79
C GLU A 27 12.29 -8.77 2.42
N TYR A 28 12.64 -8.29 3.63
CA TYR A 28 11.73 -7.54 4.49
C TYR A 28 11.34 -6.16 3.92
N GLU A 29 12.27 -5.47 3.28
CA GLU A 29 12.01 -4.21 2.59
C GLU A 29 11.03 -4.40 1.43
N TRP A 30 11.17 -5.51 0.68
CA TRP A 30 10.24 -5.88 -0.37
C TRP A 30 8.88 -6.30 0.17
N ALA A 31 8.85 -7.01 1.31
CA ALA A 31 7.61 -7.37 1.98
C ALA A 31 6.81 -6.11 2.38
N CYS A 32 7.48 -5.12 2.99
CA CYS A 32 6.88 -3.84 3.37
C CYS A 32 6.41 -3.04 2.15
N PHE A 33 7.22 -2.96 1.09
CA PHE A 33 6.86 -2.25 -0.13
C PHE A 33 5.64 -2.89 -0.82
N ALA A 34 5.65 -4.21 -0.97
CA ALA A 34 4.56 -4.96 -1.58
C ALA A 34 3.26 -4.88 -0.74
N ALA A 35 3.36 -4.87 0.59
CA ALA A 35 2.21 -4.66 1.47
C ALA A 35 1.60 -3.28 1.29
N HIS A 36 2.42 -2.22 1.19
CA HIS A 36 1.95 -0.88 0.83
C HIS A 36 1.24 -0.89 -0.53
N GLN A 37 1.87 -1.47 -1.57
CA GLN A 37 1.29 -1.53 -2.91
C GLN A 37 -0.05 -2.27 -2.93
N ALA A 38 -0.17 -3.38 -2.20
CA ALA A 38 -1.41 -4.12 -2.06
C ALA A 38 -2.54 -3.24 -1.50
N ALA A 39 -2.28 -2.54 -0.39
CA ALA A 39 -3.26 -1.66 0.23
C ALA A 39 -3.63 -0.47 -0.67
N GLU A 40 -2.65 0.20 -1.30
CA GLU A 40 -2.88 1.32 -2.21
C GLU A 40 -3.81 0.92 -3.37
N LYS A 41 -3.52 -0.22 -4.02
CA LYS A 41 -4.31 -0.70 -5.14
C LYS A 41 -5.72 -1.14 -4.73
N ALA A 42 -5.88 -1.74 -3.54
CA ALA A 42 -7.18 -2.12 -3.02
C ALA A 42 -8.08 -0.89 -2.77
N VAL A 43 -7.54 0.17 -2.17
CA VAL A 43 -8.31 1.40 -1.93
C VAL A 43 -8.62 2.13 -3.23
N LYS A 44 -7.69 2.17 -4.19
CA LYS A 44 -7.96 2.71 -5.54
C LYS A 44 -9.04 1.93 -6.30
N ALA A 45 -9.06 0.60 -6.15
CA ALA A 45 -10.14 -0.23 -6.70
C ALA A 45 -11.51 0.16 -6.13
N LEU A 46 -11.59 0.43 -4.82
CA LEU A 46 -12.82 0.91 -4.19
C LEU A 46 -13.26 2.25 -4.77
N TYR A 47 -12.36 3.24 -4.85
CA TYR A 47 -12.67 4.54 -5.46
C TYR A 47 -13.20 4.39 -6.89
N GLN A 48 -12.55 3.56 -7.71
CA GLN A 48 -13.00 3.31 -9.08
C GLN A 48 -14.35 2.60 -9.14
N LYS A 49 -14.66 1.71 -8.17
CA LYS A 49 -15.98 1.08 -8.05
C LYS A 49 -17.08 2.09 -7.70
N LEU A 50 -16.73 3.12 -6.95
CA LEU A 50 -17.60 4.25 -6.60
C LEU A 50 -17.70 5.31 -7.71
N GLY A 51 -16.97 5.15 -8.82
CA GLY A 51 -16.95 6.12 -9.92
C GLY A 51 -16.17 7.40 -9.60
N ILE A 52 -15.27 7.36 -8.62
CA ILE A 52 -14.46 8.49 -8.18
C ILE A 52 -13.02 8.30 -8.66
N GLU A 53 -12.46 9.32 -9.30
CA GLU A 53 -11.04 9.34 -9.67
C GLU A 53 -10.18 9.88 -8.53
N VAL A 54 -9.07 9.21 -8.24
CA VAL A 54 -8.14 9.59 -7.17
C VAL A 54 -6.68 9.43 -7.62
N TRP A 55 -5.82 10.26 -7.05
CA TRP A 55 -4.39 10.29 -7.32
C TRP A 55 -3.59 10.23 -6.01
N GLY A 56 -2.29 9.93 -6.12
CA GLY A 56 -1.39 9.84 -4.97
C GLY A 56 -1.21 8.42 -4.43
N HIS A 57 -0.33 8.31 -3.44
CA HIS A 57 0.14 7.03 -2.88
C HIS A 57 -0.14 6.87 -1.39
N SER A 58 -0.57 7.94 -0.69
CA SER A 58 -0.89 7.83 0.74
C SER A 58 -2.22 7.10 0.94
N ILE A 59 -2.13 5.85 1.38
CA ILE A 59 -3.26 5.00 1.72
C ILE A 59 -4.08 5.64 2.83
N SER A 60 -3.43 6.22 3.85
CA SER A 60 -4.15 6.84 4.97
C SER A 60 -4.98 8.05 4.51
N ARG A 61 -4.47 8.88 3.60
CA ARG A 61 -5.25 9.99 3.03
C ARG A 61 -6.36 9.52 2.11
N LEU A 62 -6.11 8.49 1.32
CA LEU A 62 -7.16 7.84 0.53
C LEU A 62 -8.28 7.31 1.44
N LEU A 63 -7.98 6.64 2.55
CA LEU A 63 -9.01 6.15 3.47
C LEU A 63 -9.77 7.29 4.19
N ILE A 64 -9.08 8.35 4.61
CA ILE A 64 -9.71 9.51 5.27
C ILE A 64 -10.63 10.28 4.33
N ASN A 65 -10.36 10.26 3.03
CA ASN A 65 -11.14 10.99 2.03
C ASN A 65 -12.23 10.14 1.37
N LEU A 66 -12.45 8.89 1.82
CA LEU A 66 -13.59 8.09 1.37
C LEU A 66 -14.91 8.75 1.81
N PRO A 67 -15.99 8.55 1.03
CA PRO A 67 -17.33 8.96 1.45
C PRO A 67 -17.67 8.39 2.84
N PRO A 68 -18.43 9.11 3.70
CA PRO A 68 -18.69 8.71 5.08
C PRO A 68 -19.19 7.27 5.25
N GLU A 69 -20.01 6.79 4.31
CA GLU A 69 -20.59 5.45 4.29
C GLU A 69 -19.58 4.32 3.99
N TYR A 70 -18.42 4.66 3.38
CA TYR A 70 -17.32 3.73 3.08
C TYR A 70 -16.07 4.00 3.90
N LYS A 71 -16.06 5.06 4.71
CA LYS A 71 -14.91 5.44 5.54
C LYS A 71 -14.71 4.41 6.65
N PRO A 72 -13.53 3.78 6.75
CA PRO A 72 -13.27 2.80 7.79
C PRO A 72 -13.04 3.48 9.15
N ASN A 73 -12.98 2.66 10.19
CA ASN A 73 -12.62 3.13 11.52
C ASN A 73 -11.16 3.64 11.59
N GLU A 74 -10.87 4.39 12.65
CA GLU A 74 -9.55 4.98 12.88
C GLU A 74 -8.44 3.94 12.97
N LYS A 75 -8.73 2.75 13.53
CA LYS A 75 -7.76 1.65 13.62
C LYS A 75 -7.22 1.22 12.27
N LEU A 76 -8.07 1.16 11.22
CA LEU A 76 -7.59 0.83 9.87
C LEU A 76 -6.78 1.97 9.26
N ILE A 77 -7.17 3.23 9.53
CA ILE A 77 -6.44 4.42 9.08
C ILE A 77 -5.04 4.45 9.70
N ASP A 78 -4.90 4.11 10.98
CA ASP A 78 -3.59 4.05 11.65
C ASP A 78 -2.70 2.95 11.07
N LYS A 79 -3.27 1.80 10.69
CA LYS A 79 -2.54 0.77 9.96
C LYS A 79 -2.11 1.24 8.56
N ALA A 80 -2.92 2.05 7.89
CA ALA A 80 -2.50 2.67 6.63
C ALA A 80 -1.36 3.69 6.82
N LYS A 81 -1.34 4.46 7.93
CA LYS A 81 -0.22 5.37 8.25
C LYS A 81 1.08 4.61 8.47
N GLU A 82 1.02 3.40 9.04
CA GLU A 82 2.17 2.51 9.19
C GLU A 82 2.72 2.13 7.81
N LEU A 83 1.86 1.67 6.89
CA LEU A 83 2.25 1.31 5.53
C LEU A 83 2.81 2.50 4.73
N ASP A 84 2.21 3.69 4.85
CA ASP A 84 2.63 4.89 4.10
C ASP A 84 4.12 5.22 4.30
N ARG A 85 4.69 4.87 5.47
CA ARG A 85 6.13 5.06 5.78
C ARG A 85 7.05 4.21 4.90
N HIS A 86 6.52 3.17 4.26
CA HIS A 86 7.29 2.19 3.50
C HIS A 86 7.16 2.39 1.98
N TYR A 87 6.45 3.42 1.52
CA TYR A 87 6.28 3.66 0.08
C TYR A 87 7.60 4.02 -0.65
N ILE A 88 8.39 4.92 -0.05
CA ILE A 88 9.64 5.44 -0.63
C ILE A 88 10.88 4.83 0.04
N PRO A 89 10.98 4.77 1.39
CA PRO A 89 12.22 4.35 2.06
C PRO A 89 12.63 2.89 1.85
N THR A 90 11.72 2.04 1.40
CA THR A 90 12.00 0.63 1.02
C THR A 90 12.79 0.52 -0.29
N ARG A 91 12.86 1.59 -1.10
CA ARG A 91 13.41 1.55 -2.47
C ARG A 91 14.59 2.47 -2.70
N TYR A 92 14.67 3.56 -1.96
CA TYR A 92 15.65 4.62 -2.23
C TYR A 92 16.63 4.76 -1.06
N PRO A 93 17.94 4.50 -1.27
CA PRO A 93 18.97 4.69 -0.25
C PRO A 93 18.99 6.07 0.38
N ASN A 94 18.61 7.12 -0.37
CA ASN A 94 18.61 8.52 0.08
C ASN A 94 17.72 8.81 1.31
N PHE A 95 16.88 7.86 1.73
CA PHE A 95 16.05 7.98 2.93
C PHE A 95 16.71 7.39 4.18
N HIS A 96 17.96 6.94 4.06
CA HIS A 96 18.77 6.42 5.15
C HIS A 96 20.08 7.21 5.24
N PRO A 97 20.70 7.32 6.43
CA PRO A 97 21.99 8.01 6.58
C PRO A 97 23.12 7.40 5.76
N GLU A 98 23.09 6.08 5.55
CA GLU A 98 24.07 5.29 4.80
C GLU A 98 23.44 3.96 4.32
N GLY A 99 24.19 3.12 3.61
CA GLY A 99 23.74 1.77 3.23
C GLY A 99 22.60 1.71 2.20
N ALA A 100 22.00 0.52 2.08
CA ALA A 100 20.86 0.25 1.22
C ALA A 100 19.59 -0.02 2.05
N PRO A 101 18.37 0.17 1.50
CA PRO A 101 17.14 -0.10 2.24
C PRO A 101 17.08 -1.46 2.93
N MET A 102 17.58 -2.52 2.27
CA MET A 102 17.61 -3.88 2.82
C MET A 102 18.36 -4.00 4.16
N ASP A 103 19.29 -3.09 4.46
CA ASP A 103 20.08 -3.12 5.70
C ASP A 103 19.24 -2.68 6.93
N TYR A 104 18.11 -2.01 6.72
CA TYR A 104 17.29 -1.39 7.78
C TYR A 104 15.98 -2.12 8.08
N TYR A 105 15.58 -3.09 7.26
CA TYR A 105 14.35 -3.86 7.43
C TYR A 105 14.69 -5.25 7.96
N THR A 106 14.13 -5.60 9.12
CA THR A 106 14.47 -6.81 9.90
C THR A 106 13.19 -7.52 10.36
N ASP A 107 13.33 -8.66 11.05
CA ASP A 107 12.23 -9.52 11.53
C ASP A 107 11.50 -9.03 12.78
#